data_AF-A0A8K0P8J5-F1
#
_entry.id   AF-A0A8K0P8J5-F1
#
_cell.length_a   1.000
_cell.length_b   1.000
_cell.length_c   1.000
_cell.angle_alpha   90.00
_cell.angle_beta   90.00
_cell.angle_gamma   90.00
#
_symmetry.space_group_name_H-M   'P 1'
#
loop_
_entity.id
_entity.type
_entity.pdbx_description
1 polymer ?
#
loop_
_entity_poly.entity_id
_entity_poly.type
_entity_poly.pdbx_seq_one_letter_code
_entity_poly.pdbx_strand_id
1 'polypeptide(L)'
;MPDFLSGRHQWYATSHARPTYCNVCRDALSGVTSHGLSCEVCKMKVHKRCAAKAINNCKWTTLASVGKDIIEDSEGNITMPHQWMEGNLPVSAKCAVCDKTCGSVLRQDWRCLWCRATVHTSCRPQHPVKCPLGGSARVSVVPPTALHSIGTDEAWDAVRPTGCSPLLVFVNSKSGDNQGIKFLRRFKQLLNPAQVFDLMLTGPGLGLRLFRHFDPFRILVCSGDGSVGWVLSEIDNLGMHKQCQIGVVPLGTGNDLARVLGWGSSVCDGDAHLPQLLEKYEKACTKMLD
;
A
#
# COMPACT_ATOMS: atom_id res chain seq x y z
N MET A 1 13.22 -11.01 11.03
CA MET A 1 11.80 -10.60 10.93
C MET A 1 11.69 -9.55 9.83
N PRO A 2 10.77 -9.69 8.87
CA PRO A 2 10.60 -8.70 7.80
C PRO A 2 10.34 -7.29 8.33
N ASP A 3 11.00 -6.27 7.76
CA ASP A 3 10.94 -4.88 8.23
C ASP A 3 9.51 -4.31 8.30
N PHE A 4 8.60 -4.78 7.45
CA PHE A 4 7.21 -4.34 7.40
C PHE A 4 6.37 -4.75 8.62
N LEU A 5 6.86 -5.64 9.48
CA LEU A 5 6.16 -6.04 10.72
C LEU A 5 6.48 -5.17 11.93
N SER A 6 7.47 -4.28 11.81
CA SER A 6 8.01 -3.53 12.95
C SER A 6 7.19 -2.32 13.37
N GLY A 7 6.20 -1.89 12.57
CA GLY A 7 5.47 -0.62 12.78
C GLY A 7 6.34 0.64 12.66
N ARG A 8 7.62 0.50 12.30
CA ARG A 8 8.58 1.60 12.18
C ARG A 8 8.37 2.37 10.88
N HIS A 9 8.67 3.67 10.93
CA HIS A 9 8.66 4.51 9.75
C HIS A 9 9.92 4.31 8.93
N GLN A 10 9.78 3.96 7.65
CA GLN A 10 10.87 3.97 6.68
C GLN A 10 10.96 5.37 6.06
N TRP A 11 12.03 6.11 6.36
CA TRP A 11 12.19 7.51 5.97
C TRP A 11 12.94 7.66 4.64
N TYR A 12 12.47 8.58 3.80
CA TYR A 12 13.22 9.06 2.64
C TYR A 12 13.22 10.59 2.59
N ALA A 13 14.30 11.17 2.07
CA ALA A 13 14.41 12.61 1.87
C ALA A 13 13.45 13.06 0.77
N THR A 14 12.71 14.14 1.03
CA THR A 14 11.78 14.71 0.06
C THR A 14 11.82 16.23 0.14
N SER A 15 11.63 16.89 -1.00
CA SER A 15 11.24 18.29 -1.06
C SER A 15 9.70 18.41 -1.05
N HIS A 16 9.21 19.60 -0.74
CA HIS A 16 7.79 19.88 -0.67
C HIS A 16 7.48 21.09 -1.55
N ALA A 17 6.67 20.87 -2.60
CA ALA A 17 6.21 21.95 -3.47
C ALA A 17 5.16 22.88 -2.81
N ARG A 18 4.74 22.57 -1.57
CA ARG A 18 3.67 23.25 -0.84
C ARG A 18 4.03 23.35 0.65
N PRO A 19 3.47 24.33 1.39
CA PRO A 19 3.68 24.43 2.83
C PRO A 19 3.28 23.12 3.52
N THR A 20 4.26 22.46 4.13
CA THR A 20 4.14 21.16 4.78
C THR A 20 4.67 21.31 6.21
N TYR A 21 4.05 20.64 7.17
CA TYR A 21 4.38 20.78 8.57
C TYR A 21 4.89 19.46 9.15
N CYS A 22 5.78 19.56 10.12
CA CYS A 22 6.32 18.42 10.82
C CYS A 22 5.24 17.79 11.71
N ASN A 23 4.96 16.50 11.53
CA ASN A 23 4.01 15.73 12.34
C ASN A 23 4.47 15.52 13.80
N VAL A 24 5.66 15.97 14.18
CA VAL A 24 6.19 15.87 15.56
C VAL A 24 6.16 17.23 16.25
N CYS A 25 6.92 18.22 15.74
CA CYS A 25 7.02 19.54 16.39
C CYS A 25 5.99 20.56 15.88
N ARG A 26 5.19 20.22 14.87
CA ARG A 26 4.17 21.09 14.24
C ARG A 26 4.69 22.33 13.51
N ASP A 27 6.00 22.60 13.57
CA ASP A 27 6.61 23.67 12.78
C ASP A 27 6.64 23.35 11.28
N ALA A 28 6.72 24.40 10.46
CA ALA A 28 6.88 24.27 9.03
C ALA A 28 8.18 23.53 8.67
N LEU A 29 8.09 22.65 7.67
CA LEU A 29 9.23 22.14 6.93
C LEU A 29 9.62 23.24 5.92
N SER A 30 10.32 24.28 6.37
CA SER A 30 10.77 25.39 5.51
C SER A 30 11.83 24.94 4.50
N GLY A 31 11.93 25.63 3.36
CA GLY A 31 13.13 25.78 2.54
C GLY A 31 13.22 24.96 1.24
N VAL A 32 13.57 25.66 0.15
CA VAL A 32 13.91 25.11 -1.18
C VAL A 32 15.12 24.14 -1.11
N THR A 33 15.88 24.16 -0.01
CA THR A 33 17.10 23.36 0.23
C THR A 33 17.07 22.46 1.47
N SER A 34 16.07 22.59 2.36
CA SER A 34 15.96 21.77 3.58
C SER A 34 15.03 20.60 3.37
N HIS A 35 15.62 19.45 3.04
CA HIS A 35 14.90 18.18 2.88
C HIS A 35 14.27 17.74 4.22
N GLY A 36 12.95 17.79 4.29
CA GLY A 36 12.18 17.02 5.25
C GLY A 36 12.29 15.52 4.96
N LEU A 37 11.94 14.71 5.93
CA LEU A 37 11.78 13.26 5.76
C LEU A 37 10.31 12.93 5.59
N SER A 38 10.03 11.98 4.69
CA SER A 38 8.71 11.40 4.53
C SER A 38 8.79 9.91 4.80
N CYS A 39 7.80 9.38 5.51
CA CYS A 39 7.62 7.94 5.56
C CYS A 39 7.21 7.42 4.18
N GLU A 40 7.76 6.29 3.76
CA GLU A 40 7.43 5.60 2.50
C GLU A 40 5.99 5.08 2.47
N VAL A 41 5.47 4.68 3.64
CA VAL A 41 4.19 3.97 3.79
C VAL A 41 3.06 4.88 4.21
N CYS A 42 3.18 5.54 5.36
CA CYS A 42 2.07 6.33 5.93
C CYS A 42 2.06 7.80 5.44
N LYS A 43 3.17 8.25 4.82
CA LYS A 43 3.42 9.62 4.37
C LYS A 43 3.51 10.68 5.48
N MET A 44 3.74 10.26 6.73
CA MET A 44 4.13 11.15 7.81
C MET A 44 5.33 11.99 7.38
N LYS A 45 5.33 13.28 7.71
CA LYS A 45 6.37 14.24 7.33
C LYS A 45 7.04 14.79 8.58
N VAL A 46 8.36 14.76 8.65
CA VAL A 46 9.11 15.21 9.83
C VAL A 46 10.39 15.93 9.43
N HIS A 47 10.90 16.82 10.28
CA HIS A 47 12.29 17.27 10.14
C HIS A 47 13.25 16.11 10.39
N LYS A 48 14.46 16.17 9.83
CA LYS A 48 15.53 15.19 10.12
C LYS A 48 15.76 15.01 11.63
N ARG A 49 15.84 16.11 12.39
CA ARG A 49 15.98 16.12 13.86
C ARG A 49 14.80 15.52 14.62
N CYS A 50 13.63 15.47 13.99
CA CYS A 50 12.39 14.99 14.62
C CYS A 50 12.11 13.51 14.34
N ALA A 51 12.79 12.89 13.36
CA ALA A 51 12.52 11.52 12.95
C ALA A 51 12.73 10.49 14.07
N ALA A 52 13.78 10.66 14.88
CA ALA A 52 14.04 9.78 16.03
C ALA A 52 12.99 9.91 17.15
N LYS A 53 12.23 11.01 17.17
CA LYS A 53 11.15 11.27 18.16
C LYS A 53 9.78 10.84 17.65
N ALA A 54 9.68 10.39 16.40
CA ALA A 54 8.41 9.94 15.84
C ALA A 54 7.98 8.63 16.50
N ILE A 55 6.70 8.57 16.90
CA ILE A 55 6.11 7.36 17.47
C ILE A 55 6.10 6.26 16.39
N ASN A 56 6.44 5.02 16.76
CA ASN A 56 6.42 3.87 15.86
C ASN A 56 4.98 3.36 15.62
N ASN A 57 4.14 4.21 15.05
CA ASN A 57 2.74 3.95 14.74
C ASN A 57 2.47 4.01 13.24
N CYS A 58 3.40 3.50 12.43
CA CYS A 58 3.21 3.40 10.98
C CYS A 58 1.99 2.52 10.65
N LYS A 59 1.63 2.45 9.36
CA LYS A 59 0.47 1.71 8.87
C LYS A 59 0.51 0.26 9.40
N TRP A 60 -0.59 -0.19 9.99
CA TRP A 60 -0.72 -1.55 10.49
C TRP A 60 -0.51 -2.56 9.36
N THR A 61 -0.09 -3.78 9.70
CA THR A 61 0.21 -4.83 8.70
C THR A 61 -0.38 -6.18 9.10
N THR A 62 -0.44 -6.47 10.39
CA THR A 62 -0.97 -7.72 10.96
C THR A 62 -1.94 -7.46 12.11
N LEU A 63 -2.66 -8.50 12.55
CA LEU A 63 -3.58 -8.47 13.69
C LEU A 63 -2.86 -7.94 14.94
N ALA A 64 -1.64 -8.43 15.18
CA ALA A 64 -0.80 -7.99 16.29
C ALA A 64 -0.49 -6.48 16.25
N SER A 65 -0.30 -5.90 15.05
CA SER A 65 -0.03 -4.48 14.90
C SER A 65 -1.25 -3.59 15.12
N VAL A 66 -2.47 -4.10 14.88
CA VAL A 66 -3.73 -3.43 15.27
C VAL A 66 -3.88 -3.49 16.79
N GLY A 67 -3.58 -4.65 17.39
CA GLY A 67 -3.48 -4.80 18.83
C GLY A 67 -4.79 -4.46 19.54
N LYS A 68 -4.75 -3.48 20.46
CA LYS A 68 -5.89 -3.13 21.31
C LYS A 68 -7.01 -2.38 20.57
N ASP A 69 -6.75 -1.93 19.34
CA ASP A 69 -7.72 -1.19 18.54
C ASP A 69 -8.70 -2.12 17.79
N ILE A 70 -8.57 -3.44 17.92
CA ILE A 70 -9.48 -4.40 17.28
C ILE A 70 -10.93 -4.17 17.72
N ILE A 71 -11.86 -4.27 16.76
CA ILE A 71 -13.29 -4.21 17.00
C ILE A 71 -13.87 -5.59 16.71
N GLU A 72 -14.40 -6.24 17.74
CA GLU A 72 -15.13 -7.50 17.63
C GLU A 72 -16.63 -7.20 17.74
N ASP A 73 -17.41 -7.76 16.83
CA ASP A 73 -18.87 -7.67 16.89
C ASP A 73 -19.48 -8.85 17.67
N SER A 74 -20.80 -8.83 17.87
CA SER A 74 -21.53 -9.85 18.62
C SER A 74 -21.47 -11.25 17.99
N GLU A 75 -21.08 -11.36 16.72
CA GLU A 75 -20.94 -12.62 15.99
C GLU A 75 -19.49 -13.13 16.01
N GLY A 76 -18.57 -12.43 16.69
CA GLY A 76 -17.15 -12.76 16.74
C GLY A 76 -16.38 -12.34 15.48
N ASN A 77 -16.96 -11.52 14.60
CA ASN A 77 -16.23 -11.03 13.43
C ASN A 77 -15.25 -9.93 13.86
N ILE A 78 -13.99 -10.12 13.48
CA ILE A 78 -12.90 -9.20 13.78
C ILE A 78 -12.78 -8.14 12.70
N THR A 79 -12.87 -6.88 13.10
CA THR A 79 -12.72 -5.70 12.24
C THR A 79 -11.76 -4.69 12.87
N MET A 80 -11.46 -3.60 12.18
CA MET A 80 -10.56 -2.57 12.69
C MET A 80 -11.07 -1.16 12.42
N PRO A 81 -10.73 -0.20 13.30
CA PRO A 81 -11.09 1.19 13.12
C PRO A 81 -10.25 1.83 12.03
N HIS A 82 -10.61 3.06 11.70
CA HIS A 82 -9.76 3.91 10.90
C HIS A 82 -8.45 4.24 11.63
N GLN A 83 -7.31 3.89 11.02
CA GLN A 83 -6.01 4.39 11.46
C GLN A 83 -5.81 5.82 10.92
N TRP A 84 -5.98 6.82 11.77
CA TRP A 84 -5.95 8.23 11.38
C TRP A 84 -4.54 8.83 11.45
N MET A 85 -4.24 9.70 10.48
CA MET A 85 -3.06 10.54 10.47
C MET A 85 -3.48 12.01 10.35
N GLU A 86 -2.88 12.86 11.17
CA GLU A 86 -3.15 14.29 11.21
C GLU A 86 -2.37 15.06 10.14
N GLY A 87 -3.04 16.02 9.51
CA GLY A 87 -2.45 17.08 8.71
C GLY A 87 -1.84 16.64 7.37
N ASN A 88 -1.18 17.59 6.70
CA ASN A 88 -0.55 17.41 5.39
C ASN A 88 -1.47 16.75 4.35
N LEU A 89 -2.75 17.15 4.38
CA LEU A 89 -3.78 16.59 3.51
C LEU A 89 -3.55 16.96 2.04
N PRO A 90 -3.98 16.10 1.09
CA PRO A 90 -4.00 16.46 -0.32
C PRO A 90 -4.82 17.72 -0.58
N VAL A 91 -4.47 18.45 -1.62
CA VAL A 91 -5.27 19.60 -2.06
C VAL A 91 -6.60 19.12 -2.58
N SER A 92 -7.65 19.91 -2.36
CA SER A 92 -9.04 19.55 -2.63
C SER A 92 -9.56 18.33 -1.86
N ALA A 93 -8.87 17.90 -0.79
CA ALA A 93 -9.41 16.90 0.12
C ALA A 93 -10.76 17.37 0.66
N LYS A 94 -11.78 16.52 0.53
CA LYS A 94 -13.14 16.80 1.02
C LYS A 94 -13.45 15.97 2.26
N CYS A 95 -14.21 16.54 3.18
CA CYS A 95 -14.64 15.81 4.35
C CYS A 95 -15.69 14.75 3.98
N ALA A 96 -15.46 13.49 4.37
CA ALA A 96 -16.38 12.39 4.13
C ALA A 96 -17.73 12.51 4.89
N VAL A 97 -17.86 13.49 5.81
CA VAL A 97 -19.08 13.72 6.60
C VAL A 97 -19.88 14.90 6.04
N CYS A 98 -19.23 16.05 5.78
CA CYS A 98 -19.92 17.28 5.38
C CYS A 98 -19.63 17.77 3.95
N ASP A 99 -18.81 17.03 3.18
CA ASP A 99 -18.34 17.35 1.82
C ASP A 99 -17.56 18.68 1.64
N LYS A 100 -17.35 19.44 2.71
CA LYS A 100 -16.54 20.68 2.67
C LYS A 100 -15.04 20.38 2.63
N THR A 101 -14.27 21.30 2.08
CA THR A 101 -12.80 21.19 1.96
C THR A 101 -12.12 21.04 3.32
N CYS A 102 -11.24 20.05 3.46
CA CYS A 102 -10.34 19.88 4.59
C CYS A 102 -9.02 20.63 4.38
N GLY A 103 -8.33 20.98 5.48
CA GLY A 103 -7.00 21.55 5.47
C GLY A 103 -6.92 23.06 5.21
N SER A 104 -8.05 23.78 5.29
CA SER A 104 -8.17 25.20 4.93
C SER A 104 -7.76 26.20 6.03
N VAL A 105 -8.17 26.00 7.29
CA VAL A 105 -8.07 27.06 8.33
C VAL A 105 -6.95 26.83 9.35
N LEU A 106 -6.67 25.60 9.77
CA LEU A 106 -5.61 25.28 10.76
C LEU A 106 -4.80 24.03 10.42
N ARG A 107 -5.06 23.40 9.25
CA ARG A 107 -4.34 22.23 8.71
C ARG A 107 -4.23 21.01 9.66
N GLN A 108 -5.13 20.90 10.64
CA GLN A 108 -5.24 19.81 11.62
C GLN A 108 -6.49 18.96 11.34
N ASP A 109 -6.61 18.47 10.11
CA ASP A 109 -7.67 17.54 9.72
C ASP A 109 -7.07 16.15 9.51
N TRP A 110 -7.91 15.12 9.50
CA TRP A 110 -7.46 13.73 9.58
C TRP A 110 -7.62 13.01 8.25
N ARG A 111 -6.69 12.11 7.95
CA ARG A 111 -6.78 11.17 6.83
C ARG A 111 -6.59 9.75 7.33
N CYS A 112 -7.46 8.84 6.90
CA CYS A 112 -7.26 7.42 7.19
C CYS A 112 -6.16 6.83 6.29
N LEU A 113 -5.24 6.05 6.86
CA LEU A 113 -4.15 5.40 6.11
C LEU A 113 -4.62 4.26 5.20
N TRP A 114 -5.82 3.74 5.44
CA TRP A 114 -6.39 2.61 4.72
C TRP A 114 -7.39 3.04 3.65
N CYS A 115 -8.58 3.50 4.05
CA CYS A 115 -9.64 3.87 3.11
C CYS A 115 -9.46 5.28 2.50
N ARG A 116 -8.47 6.05 2.96
CA ARG A 116 -8.16 7.42 2.49
C ARG A 116 -9.22 8.47 2.74
N ALA A 117 -10.30 8.15 3.46
CA ALA A 117 -11.27 9.13 3.93
C ALA A 117 -10.54 10.28 4.65
N THR A 118 -10.97 11.50 4.34
CA THR A 118 -10.54 12.71 5.05
C THR A 118 -11.69 13.27 5.85
N VAL A 119 -11.43 13.73 7.07
CA VAL A 119 -12.45 14.29 7.95
C VAL A 119 -11.93 15.51 8.69
N HIS A 120 -12.80 16.49 8.92
CA HIS A 120 -12.49 17.56 9.86
C HIS A 120 -12.36 16.99 11.27
N THR A 121 -11.58 17.66 12.11
CA THR A 121 -11.50 17.32 13.54
C THR A 121 -12.87 17.29 14.22
N SER A 122 -13.75 18.26 13.92
CA SER A 122 -15.12 18.30 14.44
C SER A 122 -16.06 17.24 13.85
N CYS A 123 -15.80 16.78 12.63
CA CYS A 123 -16.62 15.78 11.95
C CYS A 123 -16.22 14.35 12.30
N ARG A 124 -14.98 14.13 12.78
CA ARG A 124 -14.45 12.80 13.06
C ARG A 124 -15.34 11.93 13.96
N PRO A 125 -15.96 12.45 15.05
CA PRO A 125 -16.86 11.64 15.89
C PRO A 125 -18.12 11.13 15.18
N GLN A 126 -18.51 11.76 14.07
CA GLN A 126 -19.69 11.40 13.28
C GLN A 126 -19.35 10.41 12.15
N HIS A 127 -18.06 10.19 11.85
CA HIS A 127 -17.65 9.21 10.85
C HIS A 127 -17.80 7.79 11.42
N PRO A 128 -18.29 6.81 10.64
CA PRO A 128 -18.29 5.41 11.04
C PRO A 128 -16.95 4.95 11.63
N VAL A 129 -17.00 4.21 12.74
CA VAL A 129 -15.80 3.75 13.45
C VAL A 129 -15.09 2.65 12.64
N LYS A 130 -15.85 1.71 12.06
CA LYS A 130 -15.34 0.60 11.26
C LYS A 130 -14.79 1.09 9.93
N CYS A 131 -13.50 0.81 9.68
CA CYS A 131 -12.87 1.16 8.42
C CYS A 131 -13.25 0.17 7.32
N PRO A 132 -13.71 0.64 6.13
CA PRO A 132 -14.01 -0.26 5.02
C PRO A 132 -12.76 -0.79 4.31
N LEU A 133 -11.57 -0.28 4.67
CA LEU A 133 -10.27 -0.59 4.05
C LEU A 133 -10.23 -0.28 2.54
N GLY A 134 -9.03 -0.32 1.95
CA GLY A 134 -8.78 -0.37 0.51
C GLY A 134 -9.18 0.81 -0.38
N GLY A 135 -10.10 1.71 0.00
CA GLY A 135 -10.49 2.86 -0.82
C GLY A 135 -10.96 2.45 -2.22
N SER A 136 -10.14 2.68 -3.24
CA SER A 136 -10.30 2.25 -4.64
C SER A 136 -9.94 0.77 -4.91
N ALA A 137 -9.18 0.12 -4.03
CA ALA A 137 -8.65 -1.25 -4.19
C ALA A 137 -9.22 -2.21 -3.13
N ARG A 138 -10.54 -2.14 -2.89
CA ARG A 138 -11.18 -2.80 -1.73
C ARG A 138 -11.01 -4.31 -1.73
N VAL A 139 -11.13 -4.97 -2.88
CA VAL A 139 -11.03 -6.43 -2.94
C VAL A 139 -9.58 -6.92 -2.97
N SER A 140 -8.65 -6.06 -3.40
CA SER A 140 -7.22 -6.37 -3.48
C SER A 140 -6.50 -6.32 -2.14
N VAL A 141 -6.99 -5.54 -1.18
CA VAL A 141 -6.33 -5.37 0.13
C VAL A 141 -6.55 -6.61 1.00
N VAL A 142 -5.45 -7.15 1.54
CA VAL A 142 -5.49 -8.09 2.66
C VAL A 142 -5.53 -7.27 3.96
N PRO A 143 -6.64 -7.31 4.72
CA PRO A 143 -6.76 -6.60 5.99
C PRO A 143 -5.65 -7.00 6.96
N PRO A 144 -5.13 -6.07 7.80
CA PRO A 144 -4.24 -6.45 8.90
C PRO A 144 -4.86 -7.51 9.80
N THR A 145 -6.16 -7.41 10.07
CA THR A 145 -6.91 -8.36 10.90
C THR A 145 -6.95 -9.77 10.32
N ALA A 146 -6.62 -9.95 9.03
CA ALA A 146 -6.55 -11.24 8.38
C ALA A 146 -5.17 -11.90 8.50
N LEU A 147 -4.12 -11.19 8.92
CA LEU A 147 -2.74 -11.71 9.00
C LEU A 147 -2.32 -11.87 10.46
N HIS A 148 -2.16 -13.09 10.94
CA HIS A 148 -1.86 -13.36 12.36
C HIS A 148 -0.35 -13.45 12.60
N SER A 149 0.30 -14.44 11.99
CA SER A 149 1.72 -14.74 12.13
C SER A 149 2.26 -15.42 10.88
N ILE A 150 3.58 -15.58 10.81
CA ILE A 150 4.21 -16.42 9.79
C ILE A 150 4.37 -17.82 10.39
N GLY A 151 3.81 -18.82 9.72
CA GLY A 151 3.88 -20.22 10.10
C GLY A 151 5.29 -20.82 9.94
N THR A 152 5.47 -22.04 10.41
CA THR A 152 6.73 -22.78 10.29
C THR A 152 7.08 -23.16 8.85
N ASP A 153 6.08 -23.17 7.98
CA ASP A 153 6.18 -23.38 6.53
C ASP A 153 6.48 -22.10 5.74
N GLU A 154 6.77 -21.01 6.44
CA GLU A 154 7.06 -19.67 5.89
C GLU A 154 5.87 -19.04 5.14
N ALA A 155 4.64 -19.51 5.39
CA ALA A 155 3.40 -18.92 4.88
C ALA A 155 2.72 -18.02 5.93
N TRP A 156 1.84 -17.13 5.49
CA TRP A 156 0.95 -16.45 6.43
C TRP A 156 -0.04 -17.44 7.04
N ASP A 157 -0.10 -17.45 8.37
CA ASP A 157 -1.28 -17.91 9.10
C ASP A 157 -2.32 -16.79 9.04
N ALA A 158 -3.36 -17.02 8.24
CA ALA A 158 -4.29 -16.00 7.85
C ALA A 158 -5.73 -16.50 7.77
N VAL A 159 -6.66 -15.66 8.21
CA VAL A 159 -8.09 -15.86 7.99
C VAL A 159 -8.46 -15.16 6.69
N ARG A 160 -8.83 -15.92 5.66
CA ARG A 160 -9.21 -15.32 4.39
C ARG A 160 -10.49 -14.49 4.54
N PRO A 161 -10.48 -13.17 4.27
CA PRO A 161 -11.70 -12.39 4.31
C PRO A 161 -12.65 -12.80 3.18
N THR A 162 -13.94 -12.92 3.50
CA THR A 162 -14.99 -13.18 2.51
C THR A 162 -15.09 -12.03 1.51
N GLY A 163 -15.17 -12.35 0.21
CA GLY A 163 -15.30 -11.35 -0.86
C GLY A 163 -14.01 -10.62 -1.24
N CYS A 164 -12.85 -11.05 -0.73
CA CYS A 164 -11.55 -10.52 -1.13
C CYS A 164 -10.88 -11.39 -2.22
N SER A 165 -10.17 -10.71 -3.13
CA SER A 165 -9.26 -11.30 -4.11
C SER A 165 -7.86 -10.75 -3.87
N PRO A 166 -7.09 -11.35 -2.94
CA PRO A 166 -5.79 -10.84 -2.50
C PRO A 166 -4.86 -10.54 -3.66
N LEU A 167 -4.22 -9.36 -3.61
CA LEU A 167 -3.24 -8.95 -4.61
C LEU A 167 -1.83 -8.97 -4.01
N LEU A 168 -0.95 -9.80 -4.54
CA LEU A 168 0.48 -9.77 -4.29
C LEU A 168 1.15 -8.86 -5.34
N VAL A 169 1.94 -7.89 -4.92
CA VAL A 169 2.61 -6.95 -5.83
C VAL A 169 4.12 -7.10 -5.74
N PHE A 170 4.74 -7.35 -6.88
CA PHE A 170 6.18 -7.33 -7.05
C PHE A 170 6.58 -6.09 -7.84
N VAL A 171 7.53 -5.32 -7.32
CA VAL A 171 8.06 -4.15 -8.01
C VAL A 171 9.57 -4.31 -8.15
N ASN A 172 10.10 -4.09 -9.35
CA ASN A 172 11.53 -3.90 -9.52
C ASN A 172 11.87 -2.44 -9.22
N SER A 173 12.51 -2.17 -8.08
CA SER A 173 12.80 -0.80 -7.64
C SER A 173 13.74 -0.01 -8.57
N LYS A 174 14.53 -0.70 -9.39
CA LYS A 174 15.49 -0.12 -10.34
C LYS A 174 14.89 0.13 -11.74
N SER A 175 13.71 -0.43 -12.04
CA SER A 175 13.09 -0.29 -13.37
C SER A 175 12.61 1.14 -13.66
N GLY A 176 12.65 1.49 -14.96
CA GLY A 176 12.10 2.72 -15.52
C GLY A 176 12.72 3.98 -14.94
N ASP A 177 14.04 4.15 -14.98
CA ASP A 177 14.76 5.33 -14.46
C ASP A 177 14.40 5.66 -13.00
N ASN A 178 14.50 4.65 -12.12
CA ASN A 178 14.16 4.74 -10.71
C ASN A 178 12.69 5.14 -10.42
N GLN A 179 11.77 4.99 -11.38
CA GLN A 179 10.34 5.14 -11.10
C GLN A 179 9.79 3.97 -10.28
N GLY A 180 10.43 2.79 -10.35
CA GLY A 180 10.09 1.60 -9.54
C GLY A 180 9.97 1.89 -8.04
N ILE A 181 10.89 2.66 -7.45
CA ILE A 181 10.81 3.01 -6.02
C ILE A 181 9.56 3.85 -5.70
N LYS A 182 9.10 4.70 -6.63
CA LYS A 182 7.87 5.50 -6.44
C LYS A 182 6.65 4.60 -6.46
N PHE A 183 6.59 3.64 -7.39
CA PHE A 183 5.54 2.61 -7.43
C PHE A 183 5.53 1.76 -6.17
N LEU A 184 6.70 1.26 -5.72
CA LEU A 184 6.82 0.48 -4.48
C LEU A 184 6.22 1.23 -3.29
N ARG A 185 6.59 2.50 -3.11
CA ARG A 185 6.03 3.36 -2.06
C ARG A 185 4.53 3.54 -2.23
N ARG A 186 4.06 3.80 -3.45
CA ARG A 186 2.65 4.05 -3.73
C ARG A 186 1.78 2.81 -3.47
N PHE A 187 2.23 1.62 -3.85
CA PHE A 187 1.57 0.37 -3.51
C PHE A 187 1.54 0.12 -2.00
N LYS A 188 2.65 0.31 -1.27
CA LYS A 188 2.66 0.19 0.20
C LYS A 188 1.67 1.16 0.88
N GLN A 189 1.44 2.33 0.27
CA GLN A 189 0.43 3.27 0.75
C GLN A 189 -0.98 2.75 0.48
N LEU A 190 -1.25 2.20 -0.72
CA LEU A 190 -2.59 1.79 -1.17
C LEU A 190 -3.02 0.44 -0.57
N LEU A 191 -2.13 -0.55 -0.62
CA LEU A 191 -2.33 -1.91 -0.14
C LEU A 191 -1.76 -2.09 1.26
N ASN A 192 -1.96 -3.25 1.87
CA ASN A 192 -1.20 -3.63 3.06
C ASN A 192 0.28 -3.81 2.67
N PRO A 193 1.25 -3.18 3.36
CA PRO A 193 2.68 -3.35 3.10
C PRO A 193 3.15 -4.81 3.05
N ALA A 194 2.48 -5.73 3.75
CA ALA A 194 2.75 -7.17 3.68
C ALA A 194 2.45 -7.81 2.31
N GLN A 195 1.82 -7.07 1.40
CA GLN A 195 1.49 -7.49 0.04
C GLN A 195 2.49 -6.98 -1.01
N VAL A 196 3.46 -6.14 -0.65
CA VAL A 196 4.26 -5.37 -1.61
C VAL A 196 5.75 -5.65 -1.42
N PHE A 197 6.37 -6.29 -2.41
CA PHE A 197 7.75 -6.77 -2.35
C PHE A 197 8.62 -6.11 -3.40
N ASP A 198 9.86 -5.79 -3.00
CA ASP A 198 10.89 -5.32 -3.92
C ASP A 198 11.67 -6.54 -4.46
N LEU A 199 11.54 -6.79 -5.77
CA LEU A 199 12.21 -7.89 -6.44
C LEU A 199 13.72 -7.81 -6.30
N MET A 200 14.29 -6.61 -6.27
CA MET A 200 15.74 -6.43 -6.21
C MET A 200 16.31 -6.67 -4.80
N LEU A 201 15.46 -6.67 -3.77
CA LEU A 201 15.89 -6.86 -2.38
C LEU A 201 15.61 -8.28 -1.89
N THR A 202 14.41 -8.80 -2.11
CA THR A 202 13.97 -10.08 -1.54
C THR A 202 13.74 -11.17 -2.58
N GLY A 203 13.75 -10.82 -3.87
CA GLY A 203 13.27 -11.70 -4.94
C GLY A 203 11.77 -12.04 -4.81
N PRO A 204 11.27 -12.90 -5.70
CA PRO A 204 9.86 -13.31 -5.72
C PRO A 204 9.50 -14.36 -4.67
N GLY A 205 10.46 -15.24 -4.31
CA GLY A 205 10.17 -16.45 -3.52
C GLY A 205 9.62 -16.19 -2.11
N LEU A 206 10.04 -15.11 -1.43
CA LEU A 206 9.48 -14.77 -0.10
C LEU A 206 8.00 -14.40 -0.20
N GLY A 207 7.62 -13.53 -1.14
CA GLY A 207 6.24 -13.11 -1.31
C GLY A 207 5.33 -14.27 -1.71
N LEU A 208 5.80 -15.14 -2.59
CA LEU A 208 5.06 -16.33 -3.04
C LEU A 208 4.83 -17.34 -1.91
N ARG A 209 5.86 -17.64 -1.11
CA ARG A 209 5.73 -18.54 0.06
C ARG A 209 4.74 -17.99 1.07
N LEU A 210 4.86 -16.69 1.40
CA LEU A 210 3.93 -16.02 2.31
C LEU A 210 2.48 -16.10 1.85
N PHE A 211 2.24 -16.07 0.55
CA PHE A 211 0.88 -16.06 -0.03
C PHE A 211 0.31 -17.44 -0.37
N ARG A 212 1.04 -18.53 -0.11
CA ARG A 212 0.66 -19.89 -0.54
C ARG A 212 -0.72 -20.36 -0.08
N HIS A 213 -1.20 -19.89 1.07
CA HIS A 213 -2.52 -20.26 1.60
C HIS A 213 -3.68 -19.41 1.07
N PHE A 214 -3.42 -18.40 0.24
CA PHE A 214 -4.47 -17.62 -0.41
C PHE A 214 -4.80 -18.21 -1.79
N ASP A 215 -5.72 -19.18 -1.88
CA ASP A 215 -6.07 -19.82 -3.16
C ASP A 215 -7.53 -19.60 -3.58
N PRO A 216 -7.86 -18.81 -4.63
CA PRO A 216 -6.93 -18.17 -5.56
C PRO A 216 -6.48 -16.78 -5.09
N PHE A 217 -5.35 -16.31 -5.63
CA PHE A 217 -4.86 -14.94 -5.47
C PHE A 217 -4.36 -14.35 -6.79
N ARG A 218 -4.14 -13.03 -6.82
CA ARG A 218 -3.63 -12.33 -8.00
C ARG A 218 -2.23 -11.80 -7.72
N ILE A 219 -1.42 -11.73 -8.77
CA ILE A 219 -0.06 -11.21 -8.74
C ILE A 219 0.03 -10.05 -9.74
N LEU A 220 0.56 -8.92 -9.31
CA LEU A 220 0.88 -7.80 -10.19
C LEU A 220 2.40 -7.59 -10.20
N VAL A 221 3.02 -7.72 -11.36
CA VAL A 221 4.46 -7.49 -11.54
C VAL A 221 4.66 -6.15 -12.22
N CYS A 222 5.28 -5.20 -11.52
CA CYS A 222 5.62 -3.88 -12.03
C CYS A 222 7.10 -3.86 -12.40
N SER A 223 7.42 -4.25 -13.65
CA SER A 223 8.79 -4.30 -14.18
C SER A 223 8.78 -4.49 -15.71
N GLY A 224 9.96 -4.72 -16.30
CA GLY A 224 10.12 -5.18 -17.69
C GLY A 224 10.13 -6.71 -17.80
N ASP A 225 10.20 -7.21 -19.02
CA ASP A 225 9.96 -8.63 -19.36
C ASP A 225 10.87 -9.62 -18.59
N GLY A 226 12.16 -9.29 -18.40
CA GLY A 226 13.09 -10.18 -17.69
C GLY A 226 12.73 -10.43 -16.21
N SER A 227 12.21 -9.41 -15.51
CA SER A 227 11.74 -9.59 -14.14
C SER A 227 10.40 -10.33 -14.07
N VAL A 228 9.55 -10.19 -15.09
CA VAL A 228 8.32 -10.99 -15.18
C VAL A 228 8.66 -12.46 -15.38
N GLY A 229 9.61 -12.78 -16.28
CA GLY A 229 10.11 -14.14 -16.47
C GLY A 229 10.68 -14.76 -15.19
N TRP A 230 11.39 -13.97 -14.38
CA TRP A 230 11.87 -14.43 -13.07
C TRP A 230 10.74 -14.79 -12.10
N VAL A 231 9.70 -13.97 -12.02
CA VAL A 231 8.52 -14.27 -11.19
C VAL A 231 7.81 -15.52 -11.69
N LEU A 232 7.63 -15.67 -13.00
CA LEU A 232 7.01 -16.85 -13.63
C LEU A 232 7.78 -18.13 -13.30
N SER A 233 9.09 -18.12 -13.49
CA SER A 233 9.94 -19.29 -13.17
C SER A 233 9.84 -19.69 -11.70
N GLU A 234 9.75 -18.74 -10.77
CA GLU A 234 9.59 -19.04 -9.35
C GLU A 234 8.20 -19.62 -9.03
N ILE A 235 7.15 -19.14 -9.71
CA ILE A 235 5.79 -19.70 -9.59
C ILE A 235 5.77 -21.17 -10.05
N ASP A 236 6.45 -21.48 -11.15
CA ASP A 236 6.57 -22.84 -11.66
C ASP A 236 7.35 -23.73 -10.70
N ASN A 237 8.48 -23.24 -10.17
CA ASN A 237 9.29 -23.96 -9.17
C ASN A 237 8.50 -24.30 -7.90
N LEU A 238 7.57 -23.41 -7.50
CA LEU A 238 6.71 -23.61 -6.33
C LEU A 238 5.40 -24.35 -6.67
N GLY A 239 5.15 -24.69 -7.93
CA GLY A 239 3.95 -25.41 -8.37
C GLY A 239 2.65 -24.60 -8.27
N MET A 240 2.72 -23.26 -8.29
CA MET A 240 1.58 -22.38 -7.97
C MET A 240 0.76 -21.93 -9.20
N HIS A 241 1.04 -22.46 -10.39
CA HIS A 241 0.46 -22.04 -11.67
C HIS A 241 -1.08 -22.08 -11.75
N LYS A 242 -1.76 -22.93 -10.94
CA LYS A 242 -3.23 -22.98 -10.86
C LYS A 242 -3.84 -22.07 -9.80
N GLN A 243 -3.03 -21.59 -8.85
CA GLN A 243 -3.48 -20.83 -7.68
C GLN A 243 -3.45 -19.32 -7.92
N CYS A 244 -2.60 -18.85 -8.85
CA CYS A 244 -2.38 -17.44 -9.07
C CYS A 244 -2.69 -16.97 -10.49
N GLN A 245 -3.18 -15.74 -10.60
CA GLN A 245 -3.39 -15.04 -11.87
C GLN A 245 -2.43 -13.85 -11.95
N ILE A 246 -1.75 -13.66 -13.09
CA ILE A 246 -0.68 -12.67 -13.19
C ILE A 246 -1.10 -11.50 -14.09
N GLY A 247 -0.85 -10.28 -13.60
CA GLY A 247 -0.90 -9.04 -14.36
C GLY A 247 0.46 -8.39 -14.43
N VAL A 248 0.69 -7.61 -15.49
CA VAL A 248 1.94 -6.88 -15.69
C VAL A 248 1.65 -5.38 -15.79
N VAL A 249 2.39 -4.59 -15.01
CA VAL A 249 2.48 -3.14 -15.18
C VAL A 249 3.83 -2.82 -15.80
N PRO A 250 3.86 -2.33 -17.04
CA PRO A 250 5.12 -2.07 -17.71
C PRO A 250 5.88 -0.91 -17.06
N LEU A 251 7.12 -1.16 -16.64
CA LEU A 251 8.04 -0.15 -16.13
C LEU A 251 9.38 -0.23 -16.88
N GLY A 252 9.66 0.77 -17.74
CA GLY A 252 10.90 0.85 -18.53
C GLY A 252 10.69 0.64 -20.03
N THR A 253 11.75 0.21 -20.73
CA THR A 253 11.75 -0.14 -22.16
C THR A 253 11.66 -1.67 -22.31
N GLY A 254 11.02 -2.17 -23.38
CA GLY A 254 10.78 -3.62 -23.55
C GLY A 254 9.63 -4.12 -22.67
N ASN A 255 8.41 -3.82 -23.10
CA ASN A 255 7.16 -4.11 -22.39
C ASN A 255 6.27 -4.98 -23.28
N ASP A 256 6.89 -5.97 -23.92
CA ASP A 256 6.23 -6.76 -24.98
C ASP A 256 5.09 -7.57 -24.37
N LEU A 257 5.31 -8.16 -23.19
CA LEU A 257 4.30 -8.93 -22.48
C LEU A 257 3.11 -8.08 -22.02
N ALA A 258 3.36 -6.85 -21.55
CA ALA A 258 2.29 -5.93 -21.17
C ALA A 258 1.46 -5.47 -22.38
N ARG A 259 2.07 -5.37 -23.57
CA ARG A 259 1.36 -5.08 -24.83
C ARG A 259 0.50 -6.25 -25.26
N VAL A 260 1.04 -7.48 -25.22
CA VAL A 260 0.31 -8.72 -25.53
C VAL A 260 -0.90 -8.90 -24.59
N LEU A 261 -0.71 -8.64 -23.29
CA LEU A 261 -1.77 -8.75 -22.28
C LEU A 261 -2.79 -7.58 -22.29
N GLY A 262 -2.63 -6.60 -23.17
CA GLY A 262 -3.56 -5.46 -23.30
C GLY A 262 -3.46 -4.41 -22.20
N TRP A 263 -2.37 -4.40 -21.43
CA TRP A 263 -2.09 -3.39 -20.40
C TRP A 263 -1.43 -2.12 -20.97
N GLY A 264 -0.75 -2.23 -22.14
CA GLY A 264 -0.30 -1.10 -22.97
C GLY A 264 0.71 -0.14 -22.29
N SER A 265 1.20 0.87 -23.02
CA SER A 265 2.20 1.86 -22.55
C SER A 265 1.62 3.02 -21.72
N SER A 266 0.29 3.07 -21.52
CA SER A 266 -0.41 4.20 -20.90
C SER A 266 -0.15 4.38 -19.38
N VAL A 267 0.60 3.47 -18.75
CA VAL A 267 1.02 3.60 -17.33
C VAL A 267 2.28 4.47 -17.18
N CYS A 268 2.84 4.99 -18.28
CA CYS A 268 4.02 5.86 -18.27
C CYS A 268 3.80 7.24 -17.61
N ASP A 269 2.57 7.63 -17.28
CA ASP A 269 2.24 8.97 -16.76
C ASP A 269 2.27 9.06 -15.21
N GLY A 270 3.18 8.31 -14.59
CA GLY A 270 3.51 8.38 -13.16
C GLY A 270 2.58 7.61 -12.20
N ASP A 271 2.96 7.57 -10.91
CA ASP A 271 2.27 6.83 -9.84
C ASP A 271 0.89 7.42 -9.43
N ALA A 272 0.52 8.55 -10.04
CA ALA A 272 -0.74 9.25 -9.82
C ALA A 272 -1.96 8.43 -10.27
N HIS A 273 -1.83 7.67 -11.36
CA HIS A 273 -2.90 6.87 -11.96
C HIS A 273 -3.04 5.45 -11.36
N LEU A 274 -2.20 5.12 -10.38
CA LEU A 274 -2.16 3.79 -9.80
C LEU A 274 -3.48 3.32 -9.16
N PRO A 275 -4.26 4.16 -8.46
CA PRO A 275 -5.57 3.78 -7.96
C PRO A 275 -6.54 3.33 -9.07
N GLN A 276 -6.60 4.07 -10.17
CA GLN A 276 -7.44 3.74 -11.32
C GLN A 276 -6.97 2.46 -12.01
N LEU A 277 -5.66 2.23 -12.07
CA LEU A 277 -5.09 0.99 -12.60
C LEU A 277 -5.49 -0.22 -11.73
N LEU A 278 -5.44 -0.09 -10.40
CA LEU A 278 -5.91 -1.13 -9.49
C LEU A 278 -7.40 -1.43 -9.68
N GLU A 279 -8.24 -0.41 -9.82
CA GLU A 279 -9.67 -0.59 -10.11
C GLU A 279 -9.91 -1.34 -11.44
N LYS A 280 -9.14 -1.02 -12.47
CA LYS A 280 -9.17 -1.75 -13.75
C LYS A 280 -8.72 -3.20 -13.58
N TYR A 281 -7.68 -3.42 -12.78
CA TYR A 281 -7.14 -4.75 -12.50
C TYR A 281 -8.09 -5.62 -11.66
N GLU A 282 -8.86 -5.03 -10.76
CA GLU A 282 -9.93 -5.73 -10.01
C GLU A 282 -11.07 -6.22 -10.90
N LYS A 283 -11.29 -5.57 -12.05
CA LYS A 283 -12.38 -5.88 -12.99
C LYS A 283 -11.90 -6.66 -14.23
N ALA A 284 -10.63 -7.02 -14.28
CA ALA A 284 -10.04 -7.65 -15.47
C ALA A 284 -10.42 -9.13 -15.58
N CYS A 285 -10.61 -9.60 -16.82
CA CYS A 285 -10.79 -11.01 -17.13
C CYS A 285 -9.44 -11.70 -17.33
N THR A 286 -9.37 -12.99 -17.01
CA THR A 286 -8.18 -13.81 -17.25
C THR A 286 -8.14 -14.35 -18.67
N LYS A 287 -6.92 -14.49 -19.20
CA LYS A 287 -6.63 -15.22 -20.43
C LYS A 287 -5.46 -16.16 -20.16
N MET A 288 -5.53 -17.36 -20.73
CA MET A 288 -4.38 -18.27 -20.72
C MET A 288 -3.32 -17.71 -21.65
N LEU A 289 -2.06 -17.70 -21.20
CA LEU A 289 -0.92 -17.57 -22.10
C LEU A 289 -0.69 -18.92 -22.77
N ASP A 290 -0.66 -18.91 -24.09
CA ASP A 290 -0.36 -20.01 -25.00
C ASP A 290 1.15 -20.25 -25.18
#